data_AF-A0A5E4HL06-F1
#
_entry.id   AF-A0A5E4HL06-F1
#
_cell.length_a   1.000
_cell.length_b   1.000
_cell.length_c   1.000
_cell.angle_alpha   90.00
_cell.angle_beta   90.00
_cell.angle_gamma   90.00
#
_symmetry.space_group_name_H-M   'P 1'
#
loop_
_entity.id
_entity.type
_entity.pdbx_description
1 polymer ?
#
loop_
_entity_poly.entity_id
_entity_poly.type
_entity_poly.pdbx_seq_one_letter_code
_entity_poly.pdbx_strand_id
1 'polypeptide(L)'
;MAANLKRRLTPSYAFTFEVETDAGLERLALRLCFDFNALSLVEEKTGFSLLTGAIFNHLTAGITLTMFWAAVIAYQPEYAVAGGREVLGSMITHRNAGPVADAVEECFVQSLPPDQQERIRLAKEEAKAKLEAKRKALEAGQPVEDSSNPPTVTPATA
;
A
#
# COMPACT_ATOMS: atom_id res chain seq x y z
N MET A 1 -9.37 33.70 25.62
CA MET A 1 -8.57 33.24 24.45
C MET A 1 -9.07 31.86 24.07
N ALA A 2 -9.89 31.76 23.02
CA ALA A 2 -10.34 30.47 22.52
C ALA A 2 -9.12 29.75 21.93
N ALA A 3 -8.69 28.67 22.57
CA ALA A 3 -7.71 27.76 21.99
C ALA A 3 -8.31 27.26 20.68
N ASN A 4 -7.78 27.76 19.56
CA ASN A 4 -8.06 27.26 18.24
C ASN A 4 -7.52 25.82 18.24
N LEU A 5 -8.34 24.85 18.67
CA LEU A 5 -8.09 23.44 18.38
C LEU A 5 -8.05 23.37 16.87
N LYS A 6 -6.85 23.49 16.30
CA LYS A 6 -6.55 23.06 14.94
C LYS A 6 -7.08 21.64 14.89
N ARG A 7 -8.28 21.46 14.30
CA ARG A 7 -8.81 20.13 13.98
C ARG A 7 -7.66 19.44 13.27
N ARG A 8 -7.06 18.45 13.91
CA ARG A 8 -6.06 17.59 13.27
C ARG A 8 -6.86 16.84 12.22
N LEU A 9 -6.97 17.44 11.04
CA LEU A 9 -7.55 16.80 9.87
C LEU A 9 -6.54 15.72 9.51
N THR A 10 -6.85 14.48 9.85
CA THR A 10 -6.07 13.34 9.36
C THR A 10 -6.03 13.46 7.84
N PRO A 11 -4.84 13.37 7.21
CA PRO A 11 -4.72 13.46 5.76
C PRO A 11 -5.62 12.44 5.09
N SER A 12 -6.31 12.87 4.03
CA SER A 12 -7.22 12.01 3.27
C SER A 12 -6.87 12.06 1.79
N TYR A 13 -6.89 10.91 1.13
CA TYR A 13 -6.60 10.77 -0.29
C TYR A 13 -7.89 10.52 -1.07
N ALA A 14 -8.20 11.37 -2.05
CA ALA A 14 -9.35 11.18 -2.92
C ALA A 14 -8.98 10.16 -4.01
N PHE A 15 -9.74 9.08 -4.11
CA PHE A 15 -9.48 8.00 -5.05
C PHE A 15 -10.75 7.67 -5.82
N THR A 16 -10.65 7.58 -7.14
CA THR A 16 -11.78 7.21 -8.00
C THR A 16 -11.35 6.06 -8.90
N PHE A 17 -12.17 5.02 -8.99
CA PHE A 17 -11.93 3.92 -9.92
C PHE A 17 -13.22 3.45 -10.58
N GLU A 18 -13.08 2.84 -11.74
CA GLU A 18 -14.19 2.30 -12.51
C GLU A 18 -14.51 0.88 -12.01
N VAL A 19 -15.78 0.65 -11.73
CA VAL A 19 -16.38 -0.61 -11.30
C VAL A 19 -17.32 -1.08 -12.41
N GLU A 20 -17.19 -2.34 -12.77
CA GLU A 20 -18.11 -2.97 -13.72
C GLU A 20 -19.36 -3.43 -12.97
N THR A 21 -20.52 -2.94 -13.38
CA THR A 21 -21.83 -3.28 -12.83
C THR A 21 -22.70 -3.89 -13.94
N ASP A 22 -23.83 -4.48 -13.57
CA ASP A 22 -24.80 -5.01 -14.53
C ASP A 22 -25.35 -3.93 -15.51
N ALA A 23 -25.26 -2.65 -15.13
CA ALA A 23 -25.67 -1.50 -15.95
C ALA A 23 -24.54 -0.91 -16.80
N GLY A 24 -23.29 -1.38 -16.64
CA GLY A 24 -22.10 -0.88 -17.33
C GLY A 24 -20.98 -0.42 -16.38
N LEU A 25 -20.04 0.35 -16.90
CA LEU A 25 -18.93 0.91 -16.12
C LEU A 25 -19.38 2.14 -15.34
N GLU A 26 -19.35 2.05 -14.00
CA GLU A 26 -19.65 3.15 -13.09
C GLU A 26 -18.37 3.64 -12.39
N ARG A 27 -18.33 4.93 -12.06
CA ARG A 27 -17.21 5.53 -11.33
C ARG A 27 -17.52 5.59 -9.85
N LEU A 28 -16.77 4.84 -9.05
CA LEU A 28 -16.84 4.89 -7.60
C LEU A 28 -15.79 5.87 -7.08
N ALA A 29 -16.25 6.94 -6.41
CA ALA A 29 -15.39 7.92 -5.75
C ALA A 29 -15.32 7.61 -4.25
N LEU A 30 -14.11 7.29 -3.77
CA LEU A 30 -13.81 6.99 -2.38
C LEU A 30 -12.85 8.02 -1.79
N ARG A 31 -12.76 8.03 -0.46
CA ARG A 31 -11.79 8.83 0.27
C ARG A 31 -11.07 7.96 1.28
N LEU A 32 -9.78 7.76 1.04
CA LEU A 32 -8.91 6.93 1.85
C LEU A 32 -8.31 7.76 2.99
N CYS A 33 -8.18 7.16 4.16
CA CYS A 33 -7.53 7.79 5.32
C CYS A 33 -6.91 6.75 6.24
N PHE A 34 -5.61 6.88 6.52
CA PHE A 34 -4.93 6.11 7.56
C PHE A 34 -4.90 6.92 8.87
N ASP A 35 -5.94 6.74 9.69
CA ASP A 35 -5.93 7.15 11.08
C ASP A 35 -5.50 5.99 11.99
N PHE A 36 -5.40 6.24 13.30
CA PHE A 36 -5.04 5.19 14.26
C PHE A 36 -6.00 3.99 14.23
N ASN A 37 -7.29 4.20 13.92
CA ASN A 37 -8.25 3.11 13.84
C ASN A 37 -7.96 2.21 12.64
N ALA A 38 -7.66 2.81 11.48
CA ALA A 38 -7.26 2.09 10.28
C ALA A 38 -5.96 1.30 10.53
N LEU A 39 -4.97 1.89 11.20
CA LEU A 39 -3.72 1.20 11.55
C LEU A 39 -3.97 0.00 12.47
N SER A 40 -4.75 0.18 13.54
CA SER A 40 -5.11 -0.90 14.47
C SER A 40 -5.90 -2.01 13.79
N LEU A 41 -6.83 -1.66 12.89
CA LEU A 41 -7.63 -2.64 12.16
C LEU A 41 -6.78 -3.48 11.21
N VAL A 42 -5.82 -2.87 10.51
CA VAL A 42 -4.88 -3.62 9.66
C VAL A 42 -4.04 -4.58 10.49
N GLU A 43 -3.53 -4.15 11.64
CA GLU A 43 -2.72 -5.00 12.51
C GLU A 43 -3.55 -6.17 13.08
N GLU A 44 -4.79 -5.93 13.51
CA GLU A 44 -5.71 -6.97 13.99
C GLU A 44 -5.98 -8.04 12.93
N LYS A 45 -6.18 -7.63 11.67
CA LYS A 45 -6.54 -8.56 10.58
C LYS A 45 -5.36 -9.25 9.92
N THR A 46 -4.19 -8.62 9.91
CA THR A 46 -3.02 -9.15 9.21
C THR A 46 -1.95 -9.70 10.14
N GLY A 47 -1.96 -9.31 11.42
CA GLY A 47 -0.89 -9.60 12.38
C GLY A 47 0.39 -8.79 12.15
N PHE A 48 0.41 -7.89 11.15
CA PHE A 48 1.57 -7.07 10.83
C PHE A 48 1.33 -5.61 11.15
N SER A 49 2.29 -4.99 11.82
CA SER A 49 2.22 -3.57 12.14
C SER A 49 2.65 -2.71 10.95
N LEU A 50 1.83 -1.70 10.66
CA LEU A 50 2.15 -0.63 9.71
C LEU A 50 3.20 0.35 10.27
N LEU A 51 3.26 0.50 11.60
CA LEU A 51 4.17 1.45 12.27
C LEU A 51 5.63 1.01 12.19
N THR A 52 5.88 -0.30 12.21
CA THR A 52 7.24 -0.86 12.07
C THR A 52 7.63 -1.08 10.61
N GLY A 53 6.68 -0.94 9.68
CA GLY A 53 6.86 -1.26 8.27
C GLY A 53 6.97 -2.75 7.96
N ALA A 54 6.81 -3.64 8.94
CA ALA A 54 6.93 -5.10 8.75
C ALA A 54 5.96 -5.62 7.69
N ILE A 55 4.78 -5.01 7.59
CA ILE A 55 3.75 -5.35 6.60
C ILE A 55 4.25 -5.23 5.14
N PHE A 56 5.19 -4.32 4.87
CA PHE A 56 5.72 -4.09 3.51
C PHE A 56 6.59 -5.26 3.02
N ASN A 57 7.20 -6.02 3.94
CA ASN A 57 7.98 -7.21 3.61
C ASN A 57 7.10 -8.44 3.31
N HIS A 58 5.81 -8.36 3.63
CA HIS A 58 4.86 -9.46 3.51
C HIS A 58 3.68 -9.12 2.61
N LEU A 59 3.77 -8.05 1.79
CA LEU A 59 2.68 -7.59 0.95
C LEU A 59 2.12 -8.72 0.07
N THR A 60 0.83 -8.97 0.22
CA THR A 60 0.02 -9.84 -0.62
C THR A 60 -1.23 -9.10 -1.05
N ALA A 61 -1.92 -9.57 -2.09
CA ALA A 61 -3.19 -8.98 -2.51
C ALA A 61 -4.22 -8.90 -1.36
N GLY A 62 -4.23 -9.91 -0.47
CA GLY A 62 -5.11 -9.94 0.70
C GLY A 62 -4.77 -8.88 1.75
N ILE A 63 -3.48 -8.59 1.94
CA ILE A 63 -3.02 -7.51 2.83
C ILE A 63 -3.34 -6.15 2.22
N THR A 64 -3.06 -5.95 0.93
CA THR A 64 -3.40 -4.71 0.23
C THR A 64 -4.90 -4.43 0.28
N LEU A 65 -5.74 -5.44 0.07
CA LEU A 65 -7.20 -5.32 0.22
C LEU A 65 -7.60 -4.93 1.66
N THR A 66 -6.92 -5.49 2.66
CA THR A 66 -7.21 -5.17 4.07
C THR A 66 -6.81 -3.74 4.42
N MET A 67 -5.66 -3.28 3.91
CA MET A 67 -5.22 -1.90 4.00
C MET A 67 -6.19 -0.94 3.29
N PHE A 68 -6.64 -1.30 2.09
CA PHE A 68 -7.64 -0.54 1.34
C PHE A 68 -8.94 -0.41 2.11
N TRP A 69 -9.50 -1.54 2.55
CA TRP A 69 -10.73 -1.57 3.32
C TRP A 69 -10.63 -0.73 4.61
N ALA A 70 -9.55 -0.90 5.38
CA ALA A 70 -9.33 -0.12 6.59
C ALA A 70 -9.24 1.39 6.31
N ALA A 71 -8.61 1.79 5.21
CA ALA A 71 -8.48 3.19 4.83
C ALA A 71 -9.80 3.81 4.33
N VAL A 72 -10.72 3.01 3.78
CA VAL A 72 -12.03 3.46 3.27
C VAL A 72 -13.03 3.75 4.41
N ILE A 73 -13.04 2.91 5.44
CA ILE A 73 -14.07 2.92 6.50
C ILE A 73 -14.22 4.29 7.19
N ALA A 74 -13.12 5.03 7.36
CA ALA A 74 -13.14 6.33 8.03
C ALA A 74 -14.08 7.35 7.37
N TYR A 75 -14.27 7.28 6.05
CA TYR A 75 -15.14 8.18 5.29
C TYR A 75 -16.32 7.48 4.61
N GLN A 76 -16.33 6.14 4.58
CA GLN A 76 -17.41 5.32 4.03
C GLN A 76 -17.78 4.22 5.06
N PRO A 77 -18.46 4.60 6.17
CA PRO A 77 -18.80 3.67 7.24
C PRO A 77 -19.74 2.54 6.80
N GLU A 78 -20.41 2.66 5.66
CA GLU A 78 -21.19 1.60 5.04
C GLU A 78 -20.37 0.32 4.77
N TYR A 79 -19.05 0.44 4.61
CA TYR A 79 -18.15 -0.72 4.45
C TYR A 79 -17.61 -1.25 5.78
N ALA A 80 -17.97 -0.68 6.93
CA ALA A 80 -17.56 -1.19 8.25
C ALA A 80 -18.32 -2.47 8.67
N VAL A 81 -19.35 -2.85 7.91
CA VAL A 81 -20.20 -4.01 8.18
C VAL A 81 -19.46 -5.33 7.93
N ALA A 82 -19.98 -6.42 8.51
CA ALA A 82 -19.53 -7.77 8.18
C ALA A 82 -19.72 -8.01 6.67
N GLY A 83 -18.64 -8.33 5.96
CA GLY A 83 -18.64 -8.49 4.49
C GLY A 83 -18.14 -7.27 3.70
N GLY A 84 -17.94 -6.11 4.33
CA GLY A 84 -17.52 -4.89 3.61
C GLY A 84 -16.17 -5.04 2.90
N ARG A 85 -15.24 -5.79 3.50
CA ARG A 85 -13.95 -6.14 2.88
C ARG A 85 -14.13 -6.97 1.62
N GLU A 86 -15.02 -7.96 1.65
CA GLU A 86 -15.31 -8.85 0.53
C GLU A 86 -16.00 -8.09 -0.61
N VAL A 87 -16.91 -7.17 -0.28
CA VAL A 87 -17.57 -6.29 -1.26
C VAL A 87 -16.54 -5.42 -1.99
N LEU A 88 -15.68 -4.71 -1.26
CA LEU A 88 -14.60 -3.93 -1.87
C LEU A 88 -13.65 -4.82 -2.69
N GLY A 89 -13.36 -6.02 -2.20
CA GLY A 89 -12.56 -7.02 -2.91
C GLY A 89 -13.16 -7.43 -4.26
N SER A 90 -14.48 -7.62 -4.33
CA SER A 90 -15.16 -7.98 -5.59
C SER A 90 -15.16 -6.84 -6.62
N MET A 91 -15.00 -5.60 -6.20
CA MET A 91 -14.88 -4.44 -7.09
C MET A 91 -13.48 -4.27 -7.67
N ILE A 92 -12.48 -4.99 -7.11
CA ILE A 92 -11.10 -4.96 -7.58
C ILE A 92 -10.92 -5.98 -8.70
N THR A 93 -10.55 -5.49 -9.86
CA THR A 93 -10.26 -6.26 -11.07
C THR A 93 -8.79 -6.14 -11.44
N HIS A 94 -8.31 -6.98 -12.36
CA HIS A 94 -6.95 -6.85 -12.89
C HIS A 94 -6.66 -5.46 -13.51
N ARG A 95 -7.69 -4.72 -13.94
CA ARG A 95 -7.54 -3.40 -14.55
C ARG A 95 -7.31 -2.29 -13.50
N ASN A 96 -7.88 -2.43 -12.31
CA ASN A 96 -7.85 -1.38 -11.28
C ASN A 96 -7.00 -1.77 -10.05
N ALA A 97 -6.52 -3.02 -9.94
CA ALA A 97 -5.71 -3.48 -8.81
C ALA A 97 -4.41 -2.68 -8.60
N GLY A 98 -3.72 -2.31 -9.69
CA GLY A 98 -2.53 -1.44 -9.63
C GLY A 98 -2.87 -0.06 -9.05
N PRO A 99 -3.81 0.68 -9.66
CA PRO A 99 -4.29 1.97 -9.14
C PRO A 99 -4.77 1.91 -7.68
N VAL A 100 -5.42 0.83 -7.25
CA VAL A 100 -5.84 0.64 -5.85
C VAL A 100 -4.62 0.50 -4.94
N ALA A 101 -3.63 -0.31 -5.31
CA ALA A 101 -2.41 -0.46 -4.53
C ALA A 101 -1.64 0.86 -4.42
N ASP A 102 -1.53 1.61 -5.53
CA ASP A 102 -0.90 2.93 -5.56
C ASP A 102 -1.64 3.93 -4.67
N ALA A 103 -2.97 3.93 -4.68
CA ALA A 103 -3.79 4.81 -3.86
C ALA A 103 -3.65 4.50 -2.35
N VAL A 104 -3.59 3.21 -1.99
CA VAL A 104 -3.34 2.78 -0.62
C VAL A 104 -1.95 3.22 -0.16
N GLU A 105 -0.93 3.01 -0.98
CA GLU A 105 0.44 3.42 -0.68
C GLU A 105 0.53 4.94 -0.51
N GLU A 106 -0.02 5.72 -1.44
CA GLU A 106 0.01 7.18 -1.37
C GLU A 106 -0.76 7.72 -0.16
N CYS A 107 -1.91 7.12 0.16
CA CYS A 107 -2.66 7.46 1.37
C CYS A 107 -1.83 7.18 2.64
N PHE A 108 -1.13 6.04 2.69
CA PHE A 108 -0.24 5.73 3.80
C PHE A 108 0.89 6.73 3.91
N VAL A 109 1.59 7.03 2.81
CA VAL A 109 2.68 8.02 2.79
C VAL A 109 2.19 9.37 3.27
N GLN A 110 1.03 9.85 2.80
CA GLN A 110 0.46 11.13 3.24
C GLN A 110 0.14 11.19 4.73
N SER A 111 -0.10 10.05 5.39
CA SER A 111 -0.33 9.98 6.84
C SER A 111 0.95 10.14 7.66
N LEU A 112 2.13 9.98 7.05
CA LEU A 112 3.42 10.04 7.74
C LEU A 112 3.95 11.47 7.91
N PRO A 113 4.87 11.72 8.86
CA PRO A 113 5.57 13.00 8.99
C PRO A 113 6.34 13.38 7.70
N PRO A 114 6.46 14.68 7.36
CA PRO A 114 7.09 15.15 6.12
C PRO A 114 8.47 14.53 5.82
N ASP A 115 9.33 14.43 6.84
CA ASP A 115 10.66 13.85 6.69
C ASP A 115 10.62 12.37 6.27
N GLN A 116 9.61 11.63 6.74
CA GLN A 116 9.40 10.24 6.33
C GLN A 116 8.79 10.14 4.94
N GLN A 117 7.91 11.07 4.56
CA GLN A 117 7.36 11.14 3.20
C GLN A 117 8.47 11.31 2.17
N GLU A 118 9.39 12.26 2.41
CA GLU A 118 10.51 12.52 1.51
C GLU A 118 11.42 11.30 1.39
N ARG A 119 11.78 10.67 2.52
CA ARG A 119 12.60 9.45 2.51
C ARG A 119 11.96 8.31 1.70
N ILE A 120 10.66 8.10 1.85
CA ILE A 120 9.96 7.03 1.12
C ILE A 120 9.86 7.38 -0.37
N ARG A 121 9.57 8.63 -0.72
CA ARG A 121 9.54 9.08 -2.12
C ARG A 121 10.90 8.90 -2.81
N LEU A 122 12.00 9.30 -2.16
CA LEU A 122 13.35 9.09 -2.68
C LEU A 122 13.66 7.58 -2.85
N ALA A 123 13.35 6.76 -1.85
CA ALA A 123 13.54 5.31 -1.94
C ALA A 123 12.75 4.68 -3.10
N LYS A 124 11.54 5.18 -3.37
CA LYS A 124 10.70 4.73 -4.49
C LYS A 124 11.29 5.10 -5.84
N GLU A 125 11.82 6.31 -5.99
CA GLU A 125 12.52 6.74 -7.21
C GLU A 125 13.76 5.88 -7.48
N GLU A 126 14.57 5.62 -6.45
CA GLU A 126 15.73 4.73 -6.56
C GLU A 126 15.35 3.29 -6.93
N ALA A 127 14.30 2.75 -6.31
CA ALA A 127 13.80 1.42 -6.62
C ALA A 127 13.29 1.32 -8.06
N LYS A 128 12.57 2.34 -8.54
CA LYS A 128 12.08 2.41 -9.92
C LYS A 128 13.24 2.49 -10.92
N ALA A 129 14.26 3.30 -10.64
CA ALA A 129 15.45 3.39 -11.47
C ALA A 129 16.21 2.06 -11.54
N LYS A 130 16.35 1.35 -10.40
CA LYS A 130 16.97 0.01 -10.35
C LYS A 130 16.16 -1.02 -11.15
N LEU A 131 14.84 -0.98 -11.07
CA LEU A 131 13.96 -1.91 -11.77
C LEU A 131 13.98 -1.66 -13.29
N GLU A 132 13.99 -0.39 -13.71
CA GLU A 132 14.16 -0.03 -15.12
C GLU A 132 15.54 -0.43 -15.66
N ALA A 133 16.61 -0.26 -14.87
CA ALA A 133 17.94 -0.72 -15.22
C ALA A 133 18.01 -2.26 -15.36
N LYS A 134 17.40 -3.01 -14.43
CA LYS A 134 17.28 -4.48 -14.52
C LYS A 134 16.49 -4.91 -15.74
N ARG A 135 15.38 -4.23 -16.05
CA ARG A 135 14.56 -4.52 -17.23
C ARG A 135 15.35 -4.28 -18.52
N LYS A 136 16.08 -3.16 -18.62
CA LYS A 136 16.96 -2.87 -19.76
C LYS A 136 18.08 -3.91 -19.90
N ALA A 137 18.66 -4.38 -18.80
CA ALA A 137 19.68 -5.43 -18.82
C ALA A 137 19.12 -6.79 -19.30
N LEU A 138 17.91 -7.15 -18.85
CA LEU A 138 17.19 -8.35 -19.30
C LEU A 138 16.81 -8.29 -20.79
N GLU A 139 16.28 -7.14 -21.25
CA GLU A 139 15.93 -6.91 -22.66
C GLU A 139 17.19 -6.89 -23.57
N ALA A 140 18.36 -6.53 -23.02
CA ALA A 140 19.65 -6.59 -23.71
C ALA A 140 20.33 -7.98 -23.68
N GLY A 141 19.70 -9.01 -23.08
CA GLY A 141 20.24 -10.37 -23.01
C GLY A 141 21.47 -10.54 -22.12
N GLN A 142 21.74 -9.59 -21.21
CA GLN A 142 22.85 -9.69 -20.26
C GLN A 142 22.47 -10.57 -19.06
N PRO A 143 23.37 -11.43 -18.57
CA PRO A 143 23.09 -12.27 -17.41
C PRO A 143 22.87 -11.39 -16.17
N VAL A 144 21.74 -11.59 -15.52
CA VAL A 144 21.44 -10.94 -14.25
C VAL A 144 22.29 -11.64 -13.20
N GLU A 145 23.36 -11.01 -12.72
CA GLU A 145 24.13 -11.56 -11.60
C GLU A 145 23.22 -11.64 -10.36
N ASP A 146 22.88 -12.88 -10.01
CA ASP A 146 22.16 -13.23 -8.81
C ASP A 146 23.13 -13.12 -7.64
N SER A 147 23.10 -12.01 -6.91
CA SER A 147 24.00 -11.74 -5.77
C SER A 147 23.60 -12.54 -4.51
N SER A 148 22.89 -13.66 -4.66
CA SER A 148 22.34 -14.47 -3.57
C SER A 148 23.26 -15.63 -3.16
N ASN A 149 24.57 -15.54 -3.44
CA ASN A 149 25.54 -16.52 -2.96
C ASN A 149 26.19 -16.04 -1.65
N PRO A 150 25.79 -16.55 -0.46
CA PRO A 150 26.59 -16.35 0.75
C PRO A 150 27.94 -17.06 0.58
N PRO A 151 29.05 -16.50 1.08
CA PRO A 151 30.34 -17.15 1.00
C PRO A 151 30.29 -18.48 1.76
N THR A 152 30.47 -19.59 1.05
CA THR A 152 30.66 -20.91 1.62
C THR A 152 31.95 -20.90 2.45
N VAL A 153 31.81 -20.76 3.77
CA VAL A 153 32.92 -20.92 4.71
C VAL A 153 33.30 -22.40 4.73
N THR A 154 34.43 -22.73 4.11
CA THR A 154 35.04 -24.06 4.20
C THR A 154 35.64 -24.23 5.60
N PRO A 155 35.25 -25.23 6.40
CA PRO A 155 35.92 -25.47 7.67
C PRO A 155 37.30 -26.07 7.42
N ALA A 156 38.33 -25.40 7.92
CA ALA A 156 39.69 -25.93 7.95
C ALA A 156 39.76 -27.12 8.93
N THR A 157 40.15 -28.27 8.40
CA THR A 157 40.46 -29.49 9.16
C THR A 157 41.65 -29.24 10.09
N ALA A 158 41.53 -29.64 11.35
CA ALA A 158 42.64 -29.85 12.28
C ALA A 158 42.60 -31.30 12.77
#